data_AF-A0AAV4SJI0-F1
#
_entry.id   AF-A0AAV4SJI0-F1
#
_cell.length_a   1.000
_cell.length_b   1.000
_cell.length_c   1.000
_cell.angle_alpha   90.00
_cell.angle_beta   90.00
_cell.angle_gamma   90.00
#
_symmetry.space_group_name_H-M   'P 1'
#
loop_
_entity.id
_entity.type
_entity.pdbx_description
1 polymer ?
#
loop_
_entity_poly.entity_id
_entity_poly.type
_entity_poly.pdbx_seq_one_letter_code
_entity_poly.pdbx_strand_id
1 'polypeptide(L)'
;MQMTISAVLRGISSDLKYPKSTVAYVIKKWKVSGDCRNVPRVGRPTKLGEKETDECSPEIRKNRTQPMALIHEEFQQASGSIVSMNTIRKEAHLRGFHGRAAAHKPF
;
A
#
# COMPACT_ATOMS: atom_id res chain seq x y z
N MET A 1 -6.53 -4.74 -46.25
CA MET A 1 -5.68 -5.85 -45.78
C MET A 1 -5.50 -5.71 -44.27
N GLN A 2 -6.36 -6.34 -43.46
CA GLN A 2 -6.20 -6.28 -42.00
C GLN A 2 -5.11 -7.26 -41.59
N MET A 3 -3.99 -6.77 -41.04
CA MET A 3 -3.00 -7.64 -40.43
C MET A 3 -3.65 -8.33 -39.23
N THR A 4 -3.63 -9.67 -39.23
CA THR A 4 -4.07 -10.44 -38.08
C THR A 4 -3.19 -10.12 -36.88
N ILE A 5 -3.77 -10.05 -35.68
CA ILE A 5 -3.05 -9.71 -34.43
C ILE A 5 -1.82 -10.61 -34.24
N SER A 6 -1.88 -11.87 -34.69
CA SER A 6 -0.78 -12.83 -34.63
C SER A 6 0.41 -12.48 -35.54
N ALA A 7 0.18 -11.83 -36.68
CA ALA A 7 1.25 -11.34 -37.57
C ALA A 7 1.97 -10.14 -36.95
N VAL A 8 1.24 -9.20 -36.35
CA VAL A 8 1.79 -8.03 -35.66
C VAL A 8 2.63 -8.44 -34.45
N LEU A 9 2.15 -9.41 -33.65
CA LEU A 9 2.91 -9.95 -32.51
C LEU A 9 4.24 -10.58 -32.94
N ARG A 10 4.27 -11.25 -34.11
CA ARG A 10 5.49 -11.85 -34.65
C ARG A 10 6.51 -10.79 -35.05
N GLY A 11 6.09 -9.73 -35.75
CA GLY A 11 6.99 -8.64 -36.16
C GLY A 11 7.60 -7.92 -34.96
N ILE A 12 6.78 -7.53 -33.98
CA ILE A 12 7.28 -6.86 -32.77
C ILE A 12 8.23 -7.77 -31.98
N SER A 13 7.93 -9.07 -31.91
CA SER A 13 8.76 -10.06 -31.22
C SER A 13 10.12 -10.25 -31.88
N SER A 14 10.19 -10.28 -33.22
CA SER A 14 11.46 -10.37 -33.96
C SER A 14 12.29 -9.10 -33.80
N ASP A 15 11.65 -7.94 -33.89
CA ASP A 15 12.34 -6.65 -33.90
C ASP A 15 12.90 -6.31 -32.51
N LEU A 16 12.11 -6.54 -31.46
CA LEU A 16 12.51 -6.26 -30.08
C LEU A 16 13.24 -7.42 -29.39
N LYS A 17 13.33 -8.59 -30.05
CA LYS A 17 13.93 -9.82 -29.50
C LYS A 17 13.32 -10.26 -28.15
N TYR A 18 12.04 -9.97 -27.92
CA TYR A 18 11.29 -10.44 -26.76
C TYR A 18 10.37 -11.62 -27.11
N PRO A 19 10.09 -12.53 -26.15
CA PRO A 19 9.11 -13.59 -26.37
C PRO A 19 7.74 -13.05 -26.76
N LYS A 20 7.04 -13.75 -27.65
CA LYS A 20 5.67 -13.40 -28.09
C LYS A 20 4.69 -13.25 -26.93
N SER A 21 4.86 -14.04 -25.86
CA SER A 21 4.06 -13.98 -24.64
C SER A 21 4.21 -12.64 -23.92
N THR A 22 5.44 -12.12 -23.82
CA THR A 22 5.74 -10.81 -23.21
C THR A 22 5.12 -9.68 -24.02
N VAL A 23 5.28 -9.71 -25.35
CA VAL A 23 4.68 -8.71 -26.24
C VAL A 23 3.15 -8.71 -26.12
N ALA A 24 2.53 -9.90 -26.15
CA ALA A 24 1.10 -10.04 -25.99
C ALA A 24 0.61 -9.54 -24.63
N TYR A 25 1.35 -9.83 -23.54
CA TYR A 25 1.04 -9.35 -22.20
C TYR A 25 1.08 -7.81 -22.12
N VAL A 26 2.12 -7.19 -22.64
CA VAL A 26 2.27 -5.72 -22.62
C VAL A 26 1.16 -5.04 -23.43
N ILE A 27 0.85 -5.55 -24.63
CA ILE A 27 -0.26 -5.01 -25.45
C ILE A 27 -1.60 -5.17 -24.72
N LYS A 28 -1.86 -6.33 -24.12
CA LYS A 28 -3.07 -6.56 -23.33
C LYS A 28 -3.17 -5.57 -22.17
N LYS A 29 -2.08 -5.37 -21.45
CA LYS A 29 -2.00 -4.44 -20.33
C LYS A 29 -2.28 -3.00 -20.77
N TRP A 30 -1.61 -2.54 -21.83
CA TRP A 30 -1.82 -1.20 -22.38
C TRP A 30 -3.27 -0.95 -22.80
N LYS A 31 -3.94 -1.95 -23.42
CA LYS A 31 -5.36 -1.84 -23.78
C LYS A 31 -6.30 -1.70 -22.58
N VAL A 32 -5.92 -2.24 -21.42
CA VAL A 32 -6.76 -2.22 -20.20
C VAL A 32 -6.47 -0.98 -19.36
N SER A 33 -5.19 -0.69 -19.08
CA SER A 33 -4.78 0.36 -18.15
C SER A 33 -4.25 1.62 -18.81
N GLY A 34 -4.02 1.63 -20.13
CA GLY A 34 -3.36 2.73 -20.84
C GLY A 34 -1.87 2.89 -20.50
N ASP A 35 -1.30 1.97 -19.70
CA ASP A 35 0.05 2.09 -19.13
C ASP A 35 0.85 0.78 -19.32
N CYS A 36 2.12 0.92 -19.67
CA CYS A 36 3.07 -0.18 -19.84
C CYS A 36 4.01 -0.34 -18.63
N ARG A 37 4.11 0.63 -17.72
CA ARG A 37 5.05 0.62 -16.59
C ARG A 37 4.84 -0.56 -15.67
N ASN A 38 5.92 -1.25 -15.27
CA ASN A 38 5.80 -2.35 -14.33
C ASN A 38 5.43 -1.81 -12.94
N VAL A 39 4.25 -2.18 -12.45
CA VAL A 39 3.76 -1.74 -11.13
C VAL A 39 4.29 -2.70 -10.08
N PRO A 40 4.69 -2.23 -8.89
CA PRO A 40 4.97 -3.12 -7.77
C PRO A 40 3.81 -4.09 -7.55
N ARG A 41 4.12 -5.32 -7.17
CA ARG A 41 3.08 -6.29 -6.82
C ARG A 41 2.32 -5.76 -5.62
N VAL A 42 0.99 -5.71 -5.71
CA VAL A 42 0.16 -5.37 -4.56
C VAL A 42 0.28 -6.46 -3.51
N GLY A 43 0.57 -6.05 -2.27
CA GLY A 43 0.61 -6.94 -1.12
C GLY A 43 -0.80 -7.25 -0.59
N ARG A 44 -0.85 -7.93 0.56
CA ARG A 44 -2.11 -8.13 1.29
C ARG A 44 -2.65 -6.77 1.74
N PRO A 45 -3.93 -6.44 1.47
CA PRO A 45 -4.56 -5.25 2.01
C PRO A 45 -4.46 -5.20 3.55
N THR A 46 -4.19 -4.01 4.07
CA THR A 46 -4.15 -3.78 5.52
C THR A 46 -5.55 -3.96 6.11
N LYS A 47 -5.63 -4.38 7.37
CA LYS A 47 -6.92 -4.55 8.06
C LYS A 47 -7.65 -3.23 8.32
N LEU A 48 -6.89 -2.15 8.49
CA LEU A 48 -7.44 -0.82 8.70
C LEU A 48 -7.63 -0.13 7.34
N GLY A 49 -8.84 0.41 7.12
CA GLY A 49 -9.14 1.25 5.96
C GLY A 49 -8.64 2.69 6.16
N GLU A 50 -8.57 3.47 5.08
CA GLU A 50 -8.04 4.85 5.11
C GLU A 50 -8.68 5.70 6.22
N LYS A 51 -10.02 5.69 6.32
CA LYS A 51 -10.77 6.43 7.36
C LYS A 51 -10.37 6.07 8.78
N GLU A 52 -10.32 4.77 9.08
CA GLU A 52 -9.97 4.27 10.42
C GLU A 52 -8.52 4.62 10.76
N THR A 53 -7.65 4.59 9.75
CA THR A 53 -6.26 5.00 9.95
C THR A 53 -6.13 6.51 10.20
N ASP A 54 -6.98 7.33 9.57
CA ASP A 54 -7.02 8.78 9.81
C ASP A 54 -7.55 9.10 11.21
N GLU A 55 -8.61 8.41 11.66
CA GLU A 55 -9.16 8.49 13.03
C GLU A 55 -8.14 8.04 14.10
N CYS A 56 -7.28 7.08 13.77
CA CYS A 56 -6.22 6.64 14.67
C CYS A 56 -5.27 7.79 15.09
N SER A 57 -5.01 8.76 14.21
CA SER A 57 -3.95 9.76 14.45
C SER A 57 -4.31 10.80 15.51
N PRO A 58 -5.50 11.44 15.48
CA PRO A 58 -5.94 12.33 16.54
C PRO A 58 -6.06 11.62 17.89
N GLU A 59 -6.48 10.35 17.90
CA GLU A 59 -6.75 9.57 19.11
C GLU A 59 -5.43 9.28 19.85
N ILE A 60 -4.40 8.84 19.10
CA ILE A 60 -3.05 8.66 19.62
C ILE A 60 -2.45 9.98 20.08
N ARG A 61 -2.73 11.08 19.38
CA ARG A 61 -2.19 12.41 19.72
C ARG A 61 -2.78 12.96 21.02
N LYS A 62 -4.08 12.78 21.26
CA LYS A 62 -4.76 13.15 22.52
C LYS A 62 -4.18 12.37 23.70
N ASN A 63 -3.91 11.08 23.52
CA ASN A 63 -3.52 10.16 24.58
C ASN A 63 -2.06 9.70 24.52
N ARG A 64 -1.17 10.54 24.03
CA ARG A 64 0.22 10.17 23.68
C ARG A 64 1.01 9.52 24.82
N THR A 65 0.71 9.86 26.08
CA THR A 65 1.39 9.34 27.27
C THR A 65 0.67 8.17 27.93
N GLN A 66 -0.54 7.83 27.47
CA GLN A 66 -1.34 6.75 28.03
C GLN A 66 -0.82 5.37 27.60
N PRO A 67 -1.06 4.32 28.41
CA PRO A 67 -0.77 2.96 28.00
C PRO A 67 -1.58 2.58 26.76
N MET A 68 -0.99 1.72 25.92
CA MET A 68 -1.58 1.28 24.65
C MET A 68 -2.96 0.64 24.80
N ALA A 69 -3.25 0.02 25.95
CA ALA A 69 -4.54 -0.61 26.23
C ALA A 69 -5.68 0.42 26.25
N LEU A 70 -5.48 1.57 26.91
CA LEU A 70 -6.48 2.64 26.93
C LEU A 70 -6.68 3.25 25.55
N ILE A 71 -5.58 3.49 24.81
CA ILE A 71 -5.65 3.99 23.42
C ILE A 71 -6.43 3.01 22.53
N HIS A 72 -6.27 1.71 22.75
CA HIS A 72 -6.97 0.67 22.00
C HIS A 72 -8.48 0.67 22.30
N GLU A 73 -8.87 0.79 23.57
CA GLU A 73 -10.28 0.90 23.98
C GLU A 73 -10.94 2.15 23.39
N GLU A 74 -10.30 3.31 23.51
CA GLU A 74 -10.82 4.57 22.96
C GLU A 74 -10.92 4.54 21.44
N PHE A 75 -9.91 3.99 20.76
CA PHE A 75 -9.95 3.82 19.30
C PHE A 75 -11.10 2.90 18.88
N GLN A 76 -11.31 1.80 19.60
CA GLN A 76 -12.39 0.88 19.31
C GLN A 76 -13.77 1.52 19.55
N GLN A 77 -13.89 2.39 20.56
CA GLN A 77 -15.12 3.17 20.80
C GLN A 77 -15.37 4.22 19.72
N ALA A 78 -14.33 4.89 19.22
CA ALA A 78 -14.44 5.95 18.21
C ALA A 78 -14.70 5.39 16.80
N SER A 79 -13.93 4.38 16.39
CA SER A 79 -13.95 3.83 15.03
C SER A 79 -14.95 2.67 14.86
N GLY A 80 -15.32 2.00 15.96
CA GLY A 80 -16.19 0.80 15.93
C GLY A 80 -15.48 -0.47 15.41
N SER A 81 -14.21 -0.35 15.00
CA SER A 81 -13.47 -1.43 14.35
C SER A 81 -12.70 -2.32 15.32
N ILE A 82 -12.89 -3.63 15.15
CA ILE A 82 -12.26 -4.66 16.00
C ILE A 82 -10.86 -4.96 15.45
N VAL A 83 -9.86 -4.23 15.95
CA VAL A 83 -8.45 -4.44 15.62
C VAL A 83 -7.64 -4.85 16.84
N SER A 84 -6.49 -5.50 16.61
CA SER A 84 -5.57 -5.83 17.69
C SER A 84 -4.77 -4.61 18.14
N MET A 85 -4.37 -4.55 19.41
CA MET A 85 -3.43 -3.52 19.90
C MET A 85 -2.16 -3.44 19.05
N ASN A 86 -1.66 -4.57 18.55
CA ASN A 86 -0.45 -4.60 17.72
C ASN A 86 -0.67 -3.94 16.35
N THR A 87 -1.89 -4.01 15.81
CA THR A 87 -2.26 -3.32 14.57
C THR A 87 -2.19 -1.81 14.78
N ILE A 88 -2.80 -1.29 15.85
CA ILE A 88 -2.75 0.15 16.18
C ILE A 88 -1.31 0.59 16.42
N ARG A 89 -0.49 -0.22 17.10
CA ARG A 89 0.92 0.09 17.34
C ARG A 89 1.72 0.20 16.04
N LYS A 90 1.48 -0.71 15.08
CA LYS A 90 2.11 -0.66 13.76
C LYS A 90 1.70 0.59 12.99
N GLU A 91 0.42 0.92 12.98
CA GLU A 91 -0.06 2.16 12.36
C GLU A 91 0.51 3.42 13.01
N ALA A 92 0.58 3.46 14.33
CA ALA A 92 1.21 4.54 15.08
C ALA A 92 2.67 4.74 14.64
N HIS A 93 3.41 3.64 14.53
CA HIS A 93 4.81 3.67 14.09
C HIS A 93 4.96 4.10 12.63
N LEU A 94 4.09 3.64 11.73
CA LEU A 94 4.09 4.06 10.32
C LEU A 94 3.82 5.57 10.17
N ARG A 95 3.03 6.14 11.08
CA ARG A 95 2.74 7.58 11.16
C ARG A 95 3.79 8.40 11.92
N GLY A 96 4.85 7.76 12.41
CA GLY A 96 5.92 8.44 13.14
C GLY A 96 5.63 8.70 14.63
N PHE A 97 4.59 8.09 15.20
CA PHE A 97 4.39 8.11 16.64
C PHE A 97 5.31 7.08 17.29
N HIS A 98 6.37 7.56 17.92
CA HIS A 98 7.33 6.74 18.66
C HIS A 98 7.16 6.94 20.16
N GLY A 99 7.24 5.84 20.92
CA GLY A 99 7.20 5.90 22.39
C GLY A 99 8.47 6.48 23.02
N ARG A 100 9.54 6.68 22.23
CA ARG A 100 10.82 7.25 22.65
C ARG A 100 11.24 8.29 21.62
N ALA A 101 11.70 9.44 22.11
CA ALA A 101 12.43 10.40 21.30
C ALA A 101 13.93 10.14 21.46
N ALA A 102 14.71 10.37 20.40
CA ALA A 102 16.16 10.41 20.54
C ALA A 102 16.54 11.56 21.47
N ALA A 103 17.30 11.28 22.52
CA ALA A 103 17.80 12.31 23.41
C ALA A 103 18.86 13.15 22.69
N HIS A 104 18.78 14.47 22.82
CA HIS A 104 19.84 15.36 22.36
C HIS A 104 21.10 15.10 23.18
N LYS A 105 22.24 14.92 22.51
CA LYS A 105 23.51 14.71 23.20
C LYS A 105 23.88 15.99 23.96
N PRO A 106 24.11 15.96 25.28
CA PRO A 106 24.62 17.13 25.98
C PRO A 106 26.03 17.43 25.45
N PHE A 107 26.23 18.64 24.94
CA PHE A 107 27.55 19.20 24.63
C PHE A 107 27.94 20.12 25.78
#